data_AF-A0A554IFM9-F1
#
_entry.id   AF-A0A554IFM9-F1
#
_cell.length_a   1.000
_cell.length_b   1.000
_cell.length_c   1.000
_cell.angle_alpha   90.00
_cell.angle_beta   90.00
_cell.angle_gamma   90.00
#
_symmetry.space_group_name_H-M   'P 1'
#
loop_
_entity.id
_entity.type
_entity.pdbx_description
1 polymer ?
#
loop_
_entity_poly.entity_id
_entity_poly.type
_entity_poly.pdbx_seq_one_letter_code
_entity_poly.pdbx_strand_id
1 'polypeptide(L)'
;MEIYTKDFFNIFRANFDFEIVETEMGTAVKMPAREAFIYSSITGAGYFENPIYPFTPKGLMKLFYNAFNYKFVSGIFDNGVLKNTPYILSQAKRYLFEGDKYIVPIEFESEEKLNDLLKAKFDHIKNRENYIIQRIETSKHGNGMEPFMEYLAGEYFRHFGFIVENQIPLAHAIGSPDFAGYGLSELMTKISNYGYLPSTGFHMIELALIRNFKQGSKNENSHVTHDFIVGEAKTGNLVMTKQLEKYLNTGLFDQGFEIHPAKAKPSKDYFGLISLDADFKIKITLPVTKYTAENPLSREEYTAWLGNYIKFYLISNLTNDELKQFYLESKGEEINKESDLVSFVLELETEAILEKIKSL
;
A
#
# COMPACT_ATOMS: atom_id res chain seq x y z
N MET A 1 -5.78 -22.78 -6.47
CA MET A 1 -7.12 -22.20 -6.27
C MET A 1 -7.07 -20.85 -6.95
N GLU A 2 -7.87 -20.70 -7.98
CA GLU A 2 -8.10 -19.39 -8.58
C GLU A 2 -9.15 -18.68 -7.74
N ILE A 3 -9.04 -17.36 -7.62
CA ILE A 3 -10.01 -16.55 -6.87
C ILE A 3 -11.02 -16.03 -7.90
N TYR A 4 -12.25 -16.52 -7.82
CA TYR A 4 -13.38 -16.03 -8.59
C TYR A 4 -14.19 -15.01 -7.78
N THR A 5 -15.19 -14.39 -8.40
CA THR A 5 -16.09 -13.40 -7.78
C THR A 5 -16.73 -13.92 -6.50
N LYS A 6 -17.16 -15.19 -6.50
CA LYS A 6 -17.75 -15.82 -5.31
C LYS A 6 -16.73 -15.92 -4.17
N ASP A 7 -15.51 -16.34 -4.48
CA ASP A 7 -14.44 -16.48 -3.50
C ASP A 7 -14.04 -15.12 -2.95
N PHE A 8 -13.95 -14.10 -3.80
CA PHE A 8 -13.70 -12.71 -3.42
C PHE A 8 -14.68 -12.25 -2.32
N PHE A 9 -15.99 -12.42 -2.53
CA PHE A 9 -16.97 -12.05 -1.52
C PHE A 9 -16.88 -12.90 -0.25
N ASN A 10 -16.58 -14.20 -0.36
CA ASN A 10 -16.41 -15.05 0.81
C ASN A 10 -15.20 -14.64 1.65
N ILE A 11 -14.07 -14.32 0.99
CA ILE A 11 -12.88 -13.77 1.64
C ILE A 11 -13.23 -12.47 2.35
N PHE A 12 -13.99 -11.58 1.71
CA PHE A 12 -14.40 -10.33 2.34
C PHE A 12 -15.23 -10.57 3.61
N ARG A 13 -16.25 -11.44 3.54
CA ARG A 13 -17.08 -11.81 4.70
C ARG A 13 -16.29 -12.47 5.83
N ALA A 14 -15.26 -13.24 5.49
CA ALA A 14 -14.51 -14.03 6.47
C ALA A 14 -13.46 -13.21 7.24
N ASN A 15 -12.98 -12.11 6.66
CA ASN A 15 -11.82 -11.37 7.16
C ASN A 15 -12.08 -9.89 7.47
N PHE A 16 -13.19 -9.31 7.00
CA PHE A 16 -13.49 -7.89 7.16
C PHE A 16 -14.94 -7.65 7.55
N ASP A 17 -15.18 -6.53 8.23
CA ASP A 17 -16.52 -6.08 8.65
C ASP A 17 -17.19 -5.13 7.63
N PHE A 18 -16.86 -5.27 6.33
CA PHE A 18 -17.47 -4.46 5.28
C PHE A 18 -18.81 -5.05 4.83
N GLU A 19 -19.80 -4.18 4.61
CA GLU A 19 -21.11 -4.58 4.11
C GLU A 19 -21.02 -5.00 2.64
N ILE A 20 -21.69 -6.10 2.28
CA ILE A 20 -21.87 -6.52 0.88
C ILE A 20 -23.29 -6.16 0.46
N VAL A 21 -23.41 -5.35 -0.58
CA VAL A 21 -24.67 -4.73 -1.02
C VAL A 21 -24.93 -4.98 -2.50
N GLU A 22 -26.20 -4.94 -2.89
CA GLU A 22 -26.59 -4.93 -4.31
C GLU A 22 -26.63 -3.49 -4.85
N THR A 23 -26.08 -3.28 -6.03
CA THR A 23 -25.97 -1.96 -6.67
C THR A 23 -26.36 -2.02 -8.15
N GLU A 24 -26.42 -0.88 -8.83
CA GLU A 24 -26.66 -0.83 -10.28
C GLU A 24 -25.54 -1.50 -11.11
N MET A 25 -24.32 -1.58 -10.57
CA MET A 25 -23.22 -2.32 -11.19
C MET A 25 -23.27 -3.83 -10.93
N GLY A 26 -24.00 -4.27 -9.90
CA GLY A 26 -24.05 -5.65 -9.39
C GLY A 26 -23.75 -5.71 -7.89
N THR A 27 -23.54 -6.91 -7.35
CA THR A 27 -23.08 -7.09 -5.96
C THR A 27 -21.74 -6.38 -5.76
N ALA A 28 -21.59 -5.67 -4.65
CA ALA A 28 -20.38 -4.89 -4.35
C ALA A 28 -20.03 -4.95 -2.86
N VAL A 29 -18.74 -4.78 -2.54
CA VAL A 29 -18.30 -4.48 -1.18
C VAL A 29 -18.37 -2.98 -0.96
N LYS A 30 -19.11 -2.54 0.06
CA LYS A 30 -19.23 -1.15 0.45
C LYS A 30 -18.10 -0.78 1.41
N MET A 31 -17.28 0.19 1.02
CA MET A 31 -16.11 0.64 1.79
C MET A 31 -16.11 2.16 1.93
N PRO A 32 -15.64 2.73 3.07
CA PRO A 32 -15.42 4.17 3.15
C PRO A 32 -14.27 4.60 2.20
N ALA A 33 -14.26 5.88 1.81
CA ALA A 33 -13.34 6.42 0.81
C ALA A 33 -11.85 6.16 1.13
N ARG A 34 -11.46 6.24 2.40
CA ARG A 34 -10.07 6.04 2.85
C ARG A 34 -9.59 4.63 2.56
N GLU A 35 -10.33 3.64 3.02
CA GLU A 35 -10.03 2.22 2.83
C GLU A 35 -10.11 1.84 1.35
N ALA A 36 -11.07 2.40 0.61
CA ALA A 36 -11.21 2.19 -0.83
C ALA A 36 -10.03 2.77 -1.64
N PHE A 37 -9.49 3.93 -1.23
CA PHE A 37 -8.30 4.52 -1.83
C PHE A 37 -7.06 3.65 -1.61
N ILE A 38 -6.88 3.13 -0.39
CA ILE A 38 -5.80 2.20 -0.07
C ILE A 38 -5.94 0.92 -0.90
N TYR A 39 -7.14 0.33 -0.91
CA TYR A 39 -7.46 -0.86 -1.70
C TYR A 39 -7.11 -0.66 -3.18
N SER A 40 -7.57 0.44 -3.78
CA SER A 40 -7.32 0.77 -5.18
C SER A 40 -5.84 1.03 -5.47
N SER A 41 -5.10 1.64 -4.53
CA SER A 41 -3.67 1.90 -4.64
C SER A 41 -2.84 0.62 -4.63
N ILE A 42 -3.28 -0.39 -3.87
CA ILE A 42 -2.58 -1.67 -3.75
C ILE A 42 -2.95 -2.60 -4.90
N THR A 43 -4.25 -2.84 -5.08
CA THR A 43 -4.75 -3.80 -6.06
C THR A 43 -4.61 -3.31 -7.50
N GLY A 44 -4.70 -1.99 -7.72
CA GLY A 44 -4.84 -1.41 -9.04
C GLY A 44 -6.28 -1.40 -9.55
N ALA A 45 -7.25 -1.80 -8.72
CA ALA A 45 -8.67 -1.70 -9.05
C ALA A 45 -9.03 -0.24 -9.36
N GLY A 46 -9.78 -0.01 -10.43
CA GLY A 46 -9.96 1.32 -10.99
C GLY A 46 -11.32 1.94 -10.68
N TYR A 47 -11.35 3.19 -10.25
CA TYR A 47 -12.54 4.02 -10.14
C TYR A 47 -13.19 4.21 -11.52
N PHE A 48 -14.48 3.93 -11.62
CA PHE A 48 -15.25 3.86 -12.86
C PHE A 48 -15.68 5.25 -13.38
N GLU A 49 -14.72 6.17 -13.52
CA GLU A 49 -14.95 7.49 -14.11
C GLU A 49 -14.84 7.49 -15.65
N ASN A 50 -14.23 6.44 -16.21
CA ASN A 50 -14.08 6.25 -17.66
C ASN A 50 -14.24 4.75 -17.97
N PRO A 51 -15.02 4.37 -18.99
CA PRO A 51 -15.34 2.96 -19.23
C PRO A 51 -14.25 2.19 -19.99
N ILE A 52 -13.24 2.88 -20.50
CA ILE A 52 -12.09 2.29 -21.19
C ILE A 52 -10.85 2.32 -20.29
N TYR A 53 -10.66 3.42 -19.57
CA TYR A 53 -9.52 3.63 -18.68
C TYR A 53 -9.98 4.06 -17.28
N PRO A 54 -10.56 3.14 -16.48
CA PRO A 54 -10.86 3.43 -15.07
C PRO A 54 -9.61 3.96 -14.35
N PHE A 55 -9.79 4.97 -13.51
CA PHE A 55 -8.67 5.63 -12.84
C PHE A 55 -8.19 4.82 -11.64
N THR A 56 -6.88 4.65 -11.49
CA THR A 56 -6.29 4.06 -10.28
C THR A 56 -5.16 4.95 -9.76
N PRO A 57 -5.04 5.12 -8.43
CA PRO A 57 -3.89 5.76 -7.79
C PRO A 57 -2.65 4.85 -7.72
N LYS A 58 -2.75 3.58 -8.14
CA LYS A 58 -1.60 2.64 -8.12
C LYS A 58 -0.43 3.21 -8.92
N GLY A 59 0.75 3.24 -8.28
CA GLY A 59 1.97 3.82 -8.83
C GLY A 59 2.08 5.34 -8.76
N LEU A 60 0.97 6.08 -8.59
CA LEU A 60 1.03 7.55 -8.44
C LEU A 60 1.63 7.99 -7.11
N MET A 61 1.63 7.11 -6.10
CA MET A 61 2.17 7.40 -4.76
C MET A 61 3.63 6.99 -4.58
N LYS A 62 4.32 6.56 -5.64
CA LYS A 62 5.71 6.14 -5.54
C LYS A 62 6.63 7.33 -5.25
N LEU A 63 7.70 7.08 -4.50
CA LEU A 63 8.72 8.08 -4.15
C LEU A 63 10.09 7.75 -4.76
N PHE A 64 10.60 6.55 -4.50
CA PHE A 64 11.95 6.12 -4.89
C PHE A 64 11.90 4.77 -5.61
N TYR A 65 12.84 4.53 -6.55
CA TYR A 65 13.00 3.20 -7.18
C TYR A 65 13.80 2.25 -6.31
N ASN A 66 14.83 2.76 -5.62
CA ASN A 66 15.75 1.94 -4.86
C ASN A 66 15.93 2.49 -3.44
N ALA A 67 16.23 1.59 -2.50
CA ALA A 67 16.71 1.98 -1.19
C ALA A 67 18.09 2.65 -1.27
N PHE A 68 18.45 3.40 -0.21
CA PHE A 68 19.76 4.04 -0.02
C PHE A 68 20.13 5.14 -1.01
N ASN A 69 19.32 5.39 -2.04
CA ASN A 69 19.42 6.57 -2.88
C ASN A 69 18.12 7.38 -2.84
N TYR A 70 18.25 8.68 -2.64
CA TYR A 70 17.11 9.61 -2.61
C TYR A 70 16.86 10.19 -4.00
N LYS A 71 16.75 9.31 -5.00
CA LYS A 71 16.44 9.71 -6.38
C LYS A 71 14.95 9.58 -6.62
N PHE A 72 14.27 10.71 -6.77
CA PHE A 72 12.84 10.69 -7.02
C PHE A 72 12.50 9.98 -8.32
N VAL A 73 11.30 9.40 -8.32
CA VAL A 73 10.65 8.83 -9.50
C VAL A 73 9.35 9.57 -9.69
N SER A 74 8.82 9.57 -10.91
CA SER A 74 7.50 10.16 -11.15
C SER A 74 6.45 9.40 -10.32
N GLY A 75 5.85 10.13 -9.37
CA GLY A 75 4.87 9.64 -8.41
C GLY A 75 4.41 10.82 -7.56
N ILE A 76 4.58 10.76 -6.24
CA ILE A 76 4.25 11.90 -5.34
C ILE A 76 5.02 13.15 -5.79
N PHE A 77 6.31 12.97 -6.09
CA PHE A 77 7.16 13.98 -6.67
C PHE A 77 7.33 13.78 -8.18
N ASP A 78 7.56 14.88 -8.90
CA ASP A 78 7.98 14.88 -10.29
C ASP A 78 9.01 16.01 -10.46
N ASN A 79 10.28 15.64 -10.67
CA ASN A 79 11.42 16.58 -10.69
C ASN A 79 11.48 17.51 -9.45
N GLY A 80 11.33 16.93 -8.25
CA GLY A 80 11.38 17.67 -6.98
C GLY A 80 10.13 18.51 -6.65
N VAL A 81 9.08 18.45 -7.47
CA VAL A 81 7.82 19.18 -7.25
C VAL A 81 6.73 18.19 -6.82
N LEU A 82 5.94 18.54 -5.81
CA LEU A 82 4.76 17.76 -5.40
C LEU A 82 3.71 17.81 -6.52
N LYS A 83 3.35 16.65 -7.07
CA LYS A 83 2.47 16.56 -8.26
C LYS A 83 1.27 15.65 -8.04
N ASN A 84 1.50 14.41 -7.66
CA ASN A 84 0.42 13.43 -7.47
C ASN A 84 0.16 13.18 -5.99
N THR A 85 0.18 14.22 -5.14
CA THR A 85 -0.16 14.03 -3.72
C THR A 85 -1.65 13.77 -3.56
N PRO A 86 -2.09 13.06 -2.51
CA PRO A 86 -3.51 12.91 -2.22
C PRO A 86 -4.25 14.24 -2.08
N TYR A 87 -3.61 15.26 -1.52
CA TYR A 87 -4.20 16.60 -1.47
C TYR A 87 -4.44 17.18 -2.87
N ILE A 88 -3.45 17.13 -3.77
CA ILE A 88 -3.62 17.62 -5.16
C ILE A 88 -4.71 16.81 -5.88
N LEU A 89 -4.69 15.48 -5.73
CA LEU A 89 -5.72 14.61 -6.28
C LEU A 89 -7.11 14.98 -5.76
N SER A 90 -7.25 15.36 -4.49
CA SER A 90 -8.55 15.75 -3.91
C SER A 90 -9.10 17.05 -4.50
N GLN A 91 -8.23 17.93 -5.00
CA GLN A 91 -8.68 19.15 -5.69
C GLN A 91 -9.21 18.84 -7.10
N ALA A 92 -8.64 17.83 -7.78
CA ALA A 92 -9.03 17.45 -9.14
C ALA A 92 -10.14 16.38 -9.19
N LYS A 93 -10.16 15.48 -8.22
CA LYS A 93 -10.97 14.25 -8.16
C LYS A 93 -11.53 14.04 -6.75
N ARG A 94 -12.38 14.97 -6.30
CA ARG A 94 -12.97 14.97 -4.95
C ARG A 94 -13.61 13.65 -4.54
N TYR A 95 -14.27 12.98 -5.50
CA TYR A 95 -14.95 11.70 -5.27
C TYR A 95 -14.05 10.63 -4.66
N LEU A 96 -12.73 10.67 -4.87
CA LEU A 96 -11.77 9.73 -4.28
C LEU A 96 -11.74 9.78 -2.75
N PHE A 97 -12.12 10.90 -2.14
CA PHE A 97 -11.92 11.19 -0.73
C PHE A 97 -13.22 11.40 0.06
N GLU A 98 -14.38 11.28 -0.57
CA GLU A 98 -15.68 11.59 0.04
C GLU A 98 -16.68 10.45 -0.15
N GLY A 99 -17.46 10.12 0.88
CA GLY A 99 -18.56 9.16 0.79
C GLY A 99 -18.15 7.71 0.58
N ASP A 100 -19.14 6.83 0.52
CA ASP A 100 -18.92 5.39 0.35
C ASP A 100 -18.48 5.05 -1.08
N LYS A 101 -17.73 3.96 -1.19
CA LYS A 101 -17.24 3.36 -2.44
C LYS A 101 -17.70 1.92 -2.53
N TYR A 102 -17.84 1.46 -3.77
CA TYR A 102 -18.41 0.15 -4.07
C TYR A 102 -17.42 -0.64 -4.90
N ILE A 103 -16.74 -1.61 -4.30
CA ILE A 103 -15.81 -2.50 -5.00
C ILE A 103 -16.61 -3.58 -5.70
N VAL A 104 -16.58 -3.59 -7.03
CA VAL A 104 -17.33 -4.53 -7.88
C VAL A 104 -16.33 -5.48 -8.55
N PRO A 105 -16.25 -6.76 -8.13
CA PRO A 105 -15.50 -7.76 -8.86
C PRO A 105 -16.17 -8.07 -10.20
N ILE A 106 -15.40 -7.99 -11.29
CA ILE A 106 -15.86 -8.34 -12.63
C ILE A 106 -14.92 -9.40 -13.21
N GLU A 107 -15.50 -10.55 -13.52
CA GLU A 107 -14.85 -11.60 -14.30
C GLU A 107 -14.90 -11.30 -15.79
N PHE A 108 -13.77 -11.44 -16.47
CA PHE A 108 -13.68 -11.26 -17.92
C PHE A 108 -12.54 -12.08 -18.52
N GLU A 109 -12.70 -12.49 -19.77
CA GLU A 109 -11.70 -13.26 -20.51
C GLU A 109 -10.76 -12.38 -21.36
N SER A 110 -11.20 -11.16 -21.69
CA SER A 110 -10.42 -10.20 -22.49
C SER A 110 -10.77 -8.75 -22.16
N GLU A 111 -9.81 -7.84 -22.39
CA GLU A 111 -10.01 -6.39 -22.22
C GLU A 111 -11.17 -5.84 -23.06
N GLU A 112 -11.38 -6.38 -24.27
CA GLU A 112 -12.48 -5.99 -25.14
C GLU A 112 -13.84 -6.30 -24.50
N LYS A 113 -14.02 -7.52 -23.98
CA LYS A 113 -15.25 -7.92 -23.29
C LYS A 113 -15.52 -7.08 -22.05
N LEU A 114 -14.47 -6.77 -21.28
CA LEU A 114 -14.58 -5.89 -20.12
C LEU A 114 -15.03 -4.49 -20.55
N ASN A 115 -14.38 -3.92 -21.56
CA ASN A 115 -14.69 -2.58 -22.06
C ASN A 115 -16.13 -2.50 -22.61
N ASP A 116 -16.61 -3.53 -23.31
CA ASP A 116 -17.98 -3.57 -23.82
C ASP A 116 -19.00 -3.60 -22.70
N LEU A 117 -18.76 -4.43 -21.67
CA LEU A 117 -19.59 -4.47 -20.46
C LEU A 117 -19.63 -3.11 -19.75
N LEU A 118 -18.46 -2.49 -19.55
CA LEU A 118 -18.33 -1.20 -18.88
C LEU A 118 -18.98 -0.07 -19.68
N LYS A 119 -18.77 -0.01 -21.00
CA LYS A 119 -19.42 0.98 -21.88
C LYS A 119 -20.94 0.85 -21.86
N ALA A 120 -21.46 -0.37 -21.94
CA ALA A 120 -22.90 -0.61 -21.90
C ALA A 120 -23.57 -0.13 -20.61
N LYS A 121 -22.82 -0.06 -19.51
CA LYS A 121 -23.31 0.42 -18.20
C LYS A 121 -23.04 1.92 -17.95
N PHE A 122 -22.08 2.51 -18.64
CA PHE A 122 -21.50 3.80 -18.27
C PHE A 122 -22.52 4.94 -18.14
N ASP A 123 -23.41 5.09 -19.12
CA ASP A 123 -24.38 6.20 -19.16
C ASP A 123 -25.63 5.97 -18.31
N HIS A 124 -25.83 4.74 -17.84
CA HIS A 124 -27.01 4.37 -17.04
C HIS A 124 -26.79 4.48 -15.54
N ILE A 125 -25.54 4.66 -15.11
CA ILE A 125 -25.16 4.62 -13.70
C ILE A 125 -24.81 6.01 -13.20
N LYS A 126 -25.54 6.45 -12.19
CA LYS A 126 -25.29 7.74 -11.53
C LYS A 126 -24.14 7.61 -10.55
N ASN A 127 -23.36 8.69 -10.41
CA ASN A 127 -22.19 8.76 -9.52
C ASN A 127 -21.24 7.56 -9.71
N ARG A 128 -21.05 7.17 -10.98
CA ARG A 128 -20.24 6.02 -11.42
C ARG A 128 -18.82 6.02 -10.88
N GLU A 129 -18.26 7.20 -10.64
CA GLU A 129 -16.96 7.41 -10.02
C GLU A 129 -16.85 6.86 -8.58
N ASN A 130 -17.96 6.51 -7.92
CA ASN A 130 -17.93 5.82 -6.62
C ASN A 130 -17.78 4.29 -6.73
N TYR A 131 -17.88 3.72 -7.93
CA TYR A 131 -17.63 2.30 -8.16
C TYR A 131 -16.15 2.09 -8.48
N ILE A 132 -15.58 1.03 -7.91
CA ILE A 132 -14.21 0.61 -8.15
C ILE A 132 -14.26 -0.80 -8.75
N ILE A 133 -13.73 -0.96 -9.95
CA ILE A 133 -13.77 -2.21 -10.69
C ILE A 133 -12.58 -3.07 -10.27
N GLN A 134 -12.85 -4.10 -9.48
CA GLN A 134 -11.88 -5.16 -9.22
C GLN A 134 -11.89 -6.13 -10.40
N ARG A 135 -10.75 -6.22 -11.07
CA ARG A 135 -10.58 -7.01 -12.28
C ARG A 135 -10.25 -8.46 -11.90
N ILE A 136 -11.01 -9.43 -12.41
CA ILE A 136 -10.73 -10.87 -12.27
C ILE A 136 -10.58 -11.44 -13.69
N GLU A 137 -9.34 -11.56 -14.15
CA GLU A 137 -9.04 -11.91 -15.54
C GLU A 137 -8.95 -13.43 -15.71
N THR A 138 -10.07 -14.07 -16.04
CA THR A 138 -10.20 -15.54 -16.07
C THR A 138 -9.38 -16.23 -17.16
N SER A 139 -8.80 -15.47 -18.09
CA SER A 139 -7.85 -15.98 -19.09
C SER A 139 -6.41 -16.09 -18.57
N LYS A 140 -6.10 -15.50 -17.41
CA LYS A 140 -4.79 -15.61 -16.75
C LYS A 140 -4.83 -16.68 -15.65
N HIS A 141 -3.76 -17.47 -15.55
CA HIS A 141 -3.59 -18.37 -14.41
C HIS A 141 -3.57 -17.58 -13.10
N GLY A 142 -4.42 -17.97 -12.14
CA GLY A 142 -4.58 -17.25 -10.88
C GLY A 142 -5.50 -16.02 -10.95
N ASN A 143 -6.12 -15.77 -12.10
CA ASN A 143 -7.05 -14.68 -12.39
C ASN A 143 -6.49 -13.25 -12.20
N GLY A 144 -5.16 -13.11 -12.15
CA GLY A 144 -4.49 -11.83 -11.92
C GLY A 144 -4.70 -11.26 -10.50
N MET A 145 -4.91 -12.14 -9.51
CA MET A 145 -5.29 -11.77 -8.16
C MET A 145 -4.09 -11.64 -7.20
N GLU A 146 -2.83 -11.62 -7.70
CA GLU A 146 -1.66 -11.33 -6.85
C GLU A 146 -1.83 -10.05 -6.03
N PRO A 147 -2.22 -8.90 -6.64
CA PRO A 147 -2.36 -7.66 -5.88
C PRO A 147 -3.46 -7.70 -4.80
N PHE A 148 -4.46 -8.56 -4.99
CA PHE A 148 -5.48 -8.78 -3.95
C PHE A 148 -4.89 -9.55 -2.77
N MET A 149 -4.04 -10.55 -3.03
CA MET A 149 -3.34 -11.27 -1.96
C MET A 149 -2.33 -10.37 -1.21
N GLU A 150 -1.66 -9.45 -1.91
CA GLU A 150 -0.84 -8.39 -1.28
C GLU A 150 -1.69 -7.54 -0.32
N TYR A 151 -2.88 -7.10 -0.77
CA TYR A 151 -3.81 -6.35 0.08
C TYR A 151 -4.20 -7.14 1.34
N LEU A 152 -4.57 -8.42 1.21
CA LEU A 152 -4.92 -9.26 2.36
C LEU A 152 -3.74 -9.42 3.34
N ALA A 153 -2.52 -9.58 2.83
CA ALA A 153 -1.32 -9.66 3.66
C ALA A 153 -1.07 -8.36 4.42
N GLY A 154 -1.19 -7.21 3.75
CA GLY A 154 -1.08 -5.89 4.36
C GLY A 154 -2.13 -5.65 5.44
N GLU A 155 -3.38 -5.93 5.13
CA GLU A 155 -4.49 -5.83 6.09
C GLU A 155 -4.29 -6.71 7.31
N TYR A 156 -3.80 -7.94 7.13
CA TYR A 156 -3.50 -8.81 8.27
C TYR A 156 -2.40 -8.20 9.14
N PHE A 157 -1.23 -7.93 8.58
CA PHE A 157 -0.05 -7.53 9.37
C PHE A 157 -0.14 -6.13 9.97
N ARG A 158 -0.91 -5.20 9.37
CA ARG A 158 -1.12 -3.88 9.98
C ARG A 158 -1.88 -3.94 11.31
N HIS A 159 -2.55 -5.06 11.62
CA HIS A 159 -3.18 -5.27 12.92
C HIS A 159 -2.22 -5.82 13.98
N PHE A 160 -0.99 -6.20 13.59
CA PHE A 160 0.04 -6.78 14.46
C PHE A 160 1.24 -5.85 14.70
N GLY A 161 1.08 -4.53 14.55
CA GLY A 161 2.12 -3.55 14.87
C GLY A 161 3.06 -3.22 13.72
N PHE A 162 2.73 -3.59 12.47
CA PHE A 162 3.59 -3.31 11.32
C PHE A 162 3.13 -2.07 10.55
N ILE A 163 4.10 -1.29 10.08
CA ILE A 163 3.89 -0.39 8.93
C ILE A 163 4.02 -1.25 7.67
N VAL A 164 2.96 -1.39 6.89
CA VAL A 164 2.94 -2.26 5.71
C VAL A 164 3.10 -1.48 4.41
N GLU A 165 3.74 -2.06 3.41
CA GLU A 165 4.05 -1.42 2.12
C GLU A 165 4.03 -2.48 1.00
N ASN A 166 3.62 -2.06 -0.20
CA ASN A 166 3.58 -2.89 -1.42
C ASN A 166 4.36 -2.26 -2.60
N GLN A 167 5.02 -1.11 -2.39
CA GLN A 167 5.96 -0.47 -3.31
C GLN A 167 7.36 -0.38 -2.70
N ILE A 168 7.93 -1.52 -2.32
CA ILE A 168 9.16 -1.59 -1.52
C ILE A 168 10.38 -1.19 -2.36
N PRO A 169 11.10 -0.10 -2.02
CA PRO A 169 12.37 0.20 -2.64
C PRO A 169 13.46 -0.70 -2.04
N LEU A 170 14.19 -1.42 -2.90
CA LEU A 170 15.40 -2.18 -2.56
C LEU A 170 16.49 -1.90 -3.58
N ALA A 171 17.64 -2.56 -3.53
CA ALA A 171 18.64 -2.41 -4.58
C ALA A 171 18.20 -3.05 -5.90
N HIS A 172 18.46 -2.39 -7.03
CA HIS A 172 18.04 -2.81 -8.38
C HIS A 172 18.38 -4.27 -8.71
N ALA A 173 19.52 -4.79 -8.25
CA ALA A 173 19.95 -6.17 -8.53
C ALA A 173 19.11 -7.25 -7.80
N ILE A 174 18.35 -6.85 -6.79
CA ILE A 174 17.62 -7.76 -5.88
C ILE A 174 16.19 -7.97 -6.39
N GLY A 175 15.56 -6.91 -6.89
CA GLY A 175 14.14 -6.87 -7.27
C GLY A 175 13.31 -6.05 -6.28
N SER A 176 12.01 -5.93 -6.53
CA SER A 176 11.05 -5.23 -5.66
C SER A 176 10.09 -6.27 -5.08
N PRO A 177 10.09 -6.47 -3.75
CA PRO A 177 9.12 -7.33 -3.10
C PRO A 177 7.69 -6.92 -3.38
N ASP A 178 6.77 -7.89 -3.35
CA ASP A 178 5.32 -7.63 -3.49
C ASP A 178 4.73 -7.09 -2.16
N PHE A 179 5.35 -7.42 -1.04
CA PHE A 179 4.91 -7.03 0.30
C PHE A 179 6.10 -6.85 1.25
N ALA A 180 6.00 -5.86 2.14
CA ALA A 180 6.82 -5.80 3.35
C ALA A 180 6.02 -5.26 4.53
N GLY A 181 6.46 -5.64 5.73
CA GLY A 181 6.00 -5.07 6.99
C GLY A 181 7.20 -4.66 7.83
N TYR A 182 7.15 -3.47 8.40
CA TYR A 182 8.23 -2.90 9.22
C TYR A 182 7.76 -2.66 10.65
N GLY A 183 8.35 -3.38 11.61
CA GLY A 183 8.21 -3.12 13.03
C GLY A 183 8.98 -1.87 13.45
N LEU A 184 8.37 -0.71 13.27
CA LEU A 184 8.94 0.59 13.64
C LEU A 184 8.14 1.23 14.78
N SER A 185 8.00 0.47 15.88
CA SER A 185 7.14 0.78 17.02
C SER A 185 7.30 2.19 17.59
N GLU A 186 8.53 2.66 17.74
CA GLU A 186 8.83 4.02 18.24
C GLU A 186 8.30 5.10 17.29
N LEU A 187 8.53 4.94 15.99
CA LEU A 187 8.08 5.89 14.97
C LEU A 187 6.56 5.88 14.83
N MET A 188 5.93 4.71 14.85
CA MET A 188 4.46 4.59 14.89
C MET A 188 3.88 5.29 16.12
N THR A 189 4.50 5.10 17.29
CA THR A 189 4.07 5.74 18.54
C THR A 189 4.12 7.25 18.40
N LYS A 190 5.23 7.80 17.89
CA LYS A 190 5.38 9.23 17.60
C LYS A 190 4.25 9.77 16.71
N ILE A 191 3.97 9.10 15.59
CA ILE A 191 2.92 9.54 14.64
C ILE A 191 1.52 9.42 15.28
N SER A 192 1.25 8.33 16.00
CA SER A 192 -0.04 8.10 16.65
C SER A 192 -0.36 9.09 17.77
N ASN A 193 0.66 9.62 18.46
CA ASN A 193 0.49 10.65 19.48
C ASN A 193 -0.09 11.96 18.94
N TYR A 194 0.07 12.22 17.64
CA TYR A 194 -0.57 13.36 16.95
C TYR A 194 -2.03 13.11 16.58
N GLY A 195 -2.53 11.89 16.73
CA GLY A 195 -3.92 11.53 16.43
C GLY A 195 -4.22 11.36 14.93
N TYR A 196 -3.21 11.14 14.10
CA TYR A 196 -3.38 10.98 12.65
C TYR A 196 -3.57 9.54 12.20
N LEU A 197 -2.85 8.60 12.81
CA LEU A 197 -2.83 7.19 12.43
C LEU A 197 -2.86 6.30 13.67
N PRO A 198 -3.39 5.07 13.57
CA PRO A 198 -3.49 4.17 14.70
C PRO A 198 -2.11 3.65 15.14
N SER A 199 -1.97 3.38 16.44
CA SER A 199 -0.78 2.76 17.05
C SER A 199 -0.66 1.25 16.77
N THR A 200 -1.70 0.63 16.22
CA THR A 200 -1.72 -0.81 15.88
C THR A 200 -0.95 -1.16 14.61
N GLY A 201 -0.64 -0.17 13.76
CA GLY A 201 -0.06 -0.34 12.43
C GLY A 201 -0.94 0.27 11.33
N PHE A 202 -0.32 0.59 10.19
CA PHE A 202 -0.95 1.27 9.05
C PHE A 202 -0.19 0.97 7.75
N HIS A 203 -0.83 1.17 6.61
CA HIS A 203 -0.17 1.20 5.31
C HIS A 203 0.66 2.47 5.16
N MET A 204 1.86 2.36 4.62
CA MET A 204 2.80 3.46 4.42
C MET A 204 2.15 4.65 3.67
N ILE A 205 1.32 4.36 2.67
CA ILE A 205 0.56 5.36 1.90
C ILE A 205 -0.36 6.24 2.78
N GLU A 206 -0.82 5.75 3.93
CA GLU A 206 -1.68 6.51 4.85
C GLU A 206 -0.99 7.75 5.42
N LEU A 207 0.35 7.77 5.45
CA LEU A 207 1.13 8.95 5.84
C LEU A 207 0.90 10.14 4.90
N ALA A 208 0.65 9.89 3.61
CA ALA A 208 0.33 10.92 2.62
C ALA A 208 -1.15 11.35 2.64
N LEU A 209 -2.00 10.60 3.35
CA LEU A 209 -3.45 10.78 3.37
C LEU A 209 -3.94 11.63 4.55
N ILE A 210 -3.06 12.02 5.47
CA ILE A 210 -3.39 12.68 6.75
C ILE A 210 -4.22 13.95 6.52
N ARG A 211 -3.84 14.79 5.56
CA ARG A 211 -4.57 16.04 5.26
C ARG A 211 -5.98 15.80 4.75
N ASN A 212 -6.17 14.72 3.99
CA ASN A 212 -7.46 14.36 3.38
C ASN A 212 -8.40 13.69 4.38
N PHE A 213 -7.86 12.88 5.29
CA PHE A 213 -8.63 12.15 6.30
C PHE A 213 -8.12 12.51 7.70
N LYS A 214 -8.64 13.62 8.24
CA LYS A 214 -8.35 14.08 9.60
C LYS A 214 -9.07 13.17 10.64
N GLN A 215 -8.64 11.92 10.78
CA GLN A 215 -9.12 11.03 11.84
C GLN A 215 -8.04 10.05 12.32
N GLY A 216 -7.86 10.00 13.64
CA GLY A 216 -7.25 8.89 14.35
C GLY A 216 -7.79 8.88 15.77
N SER A 217 -8.57 7.86 16.12
CA SER A 217 -8.83 7.56 17.53
C SER A 217 -7.50 7.24 18.21
N LYS A 218 -7.27 7.79 19.41
CA LYS A 218 -6.17 7.34 20.25
C LYS A 218 -6.47 5.90 20.68
N ASN A 219 -5.85 4.93 20.05
CA ASN A 219 -5.95 3.54 20.48
C ASN A 219 -4.84 3.25 21.51
N GLU A 220 -5.26 2.76 22.68
CA GLU A 220 -4.36 2.44 23.80
C GLU A 220 -3.66 1.07 23.65
N ASN A 221 -4.10 0.22 22.71
CA ASN A 221 -3.51 -1.09 22.49
C ASN A 221 -2.48 -1.05 21.36
N SER A 222 -1.20 -0.93 21.71
CA SER A 222 -0.09 -1.07 20.76
C SER A 222 0.43 -2.50 20.74
N HIS A 223 0.35 -3.17 19.60
CA HIS A 223 1.22 -4.31 19.33
C HIS A 223 2.63 -3.78 19.03
N VAL A 224 3.61 -4.21 19.82
CA VAL A 224 5.01 -3.81 19.63
C VAL A 224 5.74 -4.91 18.90
N THR A 225 6.28 -4.60 17.72
CA THR A 225 7.16 -5.46 16.95
C THR A 225 8.34 -4.65 16.42
N HIS A 226 9.49 -5.29 16.30
CA HIS A 226 10.72 -4.74 15.73
C HIS A 226 11.22 -5.55 14.53
N ASP A 227 10.49 -6.60 14.17
CA ASP A 227 10.81 -7.46 13.03
C ASP A 227 10.50 -6.71 11.73
N PHE A 228 11.30 -6.93 10.69
CA PHE A 228 10.90 -6.64 9.32
C PHE A 228 10.58 -7.95 8.60
N ILE A 229 9.47 -7.95 7.89
CA ILE A 229 9.00 -9.09 7.12
C ILE A 229 8.92 -8.71 5.64
N VAL A 230 9.12 -9.70 4.77
CA VAL A 230 9.04 -9.53 3.32
C VAL A 230 8.21 -10.65 2.72
N GLY A 231 7.48 -10.36 1.65
CA GLY A 231 6.61 -11.30 0.98
C GLY A 231 6.76 -11.28 -0.54
N GLU A 232 6.52 -12.44 -1.13
CA GLU A 232 6.38 -12.62 -2.58
C GLU A 232 5.03 -13.31 -2.83
N ALA A 233 4.20 -12.70 -3.68
CA ALA A 233 2.85 -13.14 -3.98
C ALA A 233 2.77 -13.84 -5.33
N LYS A 234 2.08 -14.98 -5.35
CA LYS A 234 1.73 -15.70 -6.57
C LYS A 234 0.34 -16.30 -6.41
N THR A 235 -0.46 -16.24 -7.47
CA THR A 235 -1.81 -16.86 -7.47
C THR A 235 -1.94 -18.02 -8.45
N GLY A 236 -1.19 -17.98 -9.56
CA GLY A 236 -1.20 -19.02 -10.58
C GLY A 236 -0.08 -20.06 -10.47
N ASN A 237 1.04 -19.75 -9.82
CA ASN A 237 2.19 -20.66 -9.69
C ASN A 237 2.67 -20.76 -8.24
N LEU A 238 3.39 -21.85 -7.91
CA LEU A 238 3.82 -22.14 -6.54
C LEU A 238 5.28 -21.75 -6.26
N VAL A 239 6.00 -21.24 -7.26
CA VAL A 239 7.45 -21.04 -7.20
C VAL A 239 7.78 -19.59 -6.90
N MET A 240 7.98 -19.31 -5.60
CA MET A 240 8.40 -18.00 -5.08
C MET A 240 9.82 -18.04 -4.49
N THR A 241 10.37 -19.24 -4.30
CA THR A 241 11.53 -19.50 -3.42
C THR A 241 12.76 -18.70 -3.80
N LYS A 242 13.11 -18.64 -5.10
CA LYS A 242 14.33 -17.95 -5.58
C LYS A 242 14.29 -16.46 -5.27
N GLN A 243 13.14 -15.83 -5.45
CA GLN A 243 13.01 -14.39 -5.29
C GLN A 243 12.95 -14.02 -3.80
N LEU A 244 12.21 -14.82 -3.01
CA LEU A 244 12.15 -14.67 -1.57
C LEU A 244 13.51 -14.91 -0.88
N GLU A 245 14.29 -15.91 -1.32
CA GLU A 245 15.66 -16.14 -0.86
C GLU A 245 16.57 -14.94 -1.17
N LYS A 246 16.44 -14.29 -2.33
CA LYS A 246 17.21 -13.07 -2.62
C LYS A 246 16.89 -11.96 -1.62
N TYR A 247 15.62 -11.78 -1.25
CA TYR A 247 15.23 -10.79 -0.27
C TYR A 247 15.79 -11.11 1.12
N LEU A 248 15.70 -12.37 1.57
CA LEU A 248 16.26 -12.78 2.86
C LEU A 248 17.79 -12.69 2.89
N ASN A 249 18.47 -12.99 1.79
CA ASN A 249 19.93 -12.90 1.69
C ASN A 249 20.46 -11.45 1.78
N THR A 250 19.59 -10.45 1.72
CA THR A 250 19.96 -9.08 2.05
C THR A 250 20.26 -8.87 3.53
N GLY A 251 19.80 -9.76 4.42
CA GLY A 251 19.86 -9.57 5.87
C GLY A 251 18.99 -8.42 6.40
N LEU A 252 18.20 -7.76 5.53
CA LEU A 252 17.32 -6.66 5.91
C LEU A 252 15.97 -7.13 6.44
N PHE A 253 15.66 -8.42 6.39
CA PHE A 253 14.37 -8.98 6.80
C PHE A 253 14.58 -10.18 7.72
N ASP A 254 13.79 -10.22 8.77
CA ASP A 254 13.84 -11.26 9.80
C ASP A 254 13.05 -12.50 9.38
N GLN A 255 11.99 -12.31 8.58
CA GLN A 255 11.11 -13.38 8.11
C GLN A 255 10.68 -13.15 6.65
N GLY A 256 10.58 -14.23 5.89
CA GLY A 256 10.12 -14.23 4.51
C GLY A 256 8.84 -15.04 4.36
N PHE A 257 7.83 -14.49 3.72
CA PHE A 257 6.53 -15.14 3.52
C PHE A 257 6.27 -15.43 2.06
N GLU A 258 5.93 -16.68 1.77
CA GLU A 258 5.24 -17.02 0.53
C GLU A 258 3.78 -16.59 0.67
N ILE A 259 3.23 -15.90 -0.32
CA ILE A 259 1.83 -15.46 -0.30
C ILE A 259 1.11 -16.16 -1.44
N HIS A 260 0.26 -17.13 -1.10
CA HIS A 260 -0.44 -17.92 -2.11
C HIS A 260 -1.77 -18.47 -1.57
N PRO A 261 -2.90 -18.25 -2.26
CA PRO A 261 -4.23 -18.47 -1.70
C PRO A 261 -4.51 -19.91 -1.25
N ALA A 262 -3.98 -20.91 -1.96
CA ALA A 262 -4.24 -22.33 -1.65
C ALA A 262 -2.99 -23.17 -1.42
N LYS A 263 -1.85 -22.55 -1.10
CA LYS A 263 -0.66 -23.33 -0.78
C LYS A 263 -0.86 -23.90 0.63
N ALA A 264 -0.60 -25.20 0.81
CA ALA A 264 -0.89 -25.90 2.06
C ALA A 264 0.25 -25.80 3.08
N LYS A 265 1.50 -25.73 2.60
CA LYS A 265 2.72 -25.69 3.41
C LYS A 265 3.78 -24.81 2.72
N PRO A 266 4.64 -24.13 3.49
CA PRO A 266 5.75 -23.38 2.93
C PRO A 266 6.72 -24.31 2.19
N SER A 267 7.42 -23.80 1.19
CA SER A 267 8.40 -24.59 0.42
C SER A 267 9.68 -24.90 1.18
N LYS A 268 9.98 -24.17 2.25
CA LYS A 268 11.18 -24.31 3.09
C LYS A 268 10.81 -24.03 4.54
N ASP A 269 11.53 -24.65 5.48
CA ASP A 269 11.26 -24.49 6.93
C ASP A 269 11.58 -23.07 7.44
N TYR A 270 12.40 -22.31 6.73
CA TYR A 270 12.70 -20.89 7.02
C TYR A 270 11.79 -19.90 6.29
N PHE A 271 10.80 -20.39 5.56
CA PHE A 271 9.74 -19.55 5.00
C PHE A 271 8.47 -19.66 5.83
N GLY A 272 7.82 -18.52 6.01
CA GLY A 272 6.43 -18.44 6.39
C GLY A 272 5.51 -18.59 5.18
N LEU A 273 4.22 -18.74 5.44
CA LEU A 273 3.20 -18.85 4.41
C LEU A 273 1.94 -18.09 4.83
N ILE A 274 1.44 -17.26 3.92
CA ILE A 274 0.12 -16.62 3.97
C ILE A 274 -0.76 -17.32 2.94
N SER A 275 -1.84 -17.94 3.39
CA SER A 275 -2.83 -18.61 2.54
C SER A 275 -4.25 -18.41 3.06
N LEU A 276 -5.23 -18.99 2.39
CA LEU A 276 -6.62 -19.03 2.81
C LEU A 276 -6.97 -20.45 3.27
N ASP A 277 -7.70 -20.55 4.37
CA ASP A 277 -8.25 -21.84 4.81
C ASP A 277 -9.57 -22.19 4.07
N ALA A 278 -10.19 -23.30 4.46
CA ALA A 278 -11.42 -23.79 3.84
C ALA A 278 -12.63 -22.85 4.06
N ASP A 279 -12.57 -21.99 5.08
CA ASP A 279 -13.60 -20.98 5.40
C ASP A 279 -13.22 -19.59 4.86
N PHE A 280 -12.25 -19.54 3.94
CA PHE A 280 -11.73 -18.32 3.32
C PHE A 280 -11.06 -17.34 4.28
N LYS A 281 -10.69 -17.78 5.50
CA LYS A 281 -9.95 -16.93 6.44
C LYS A 281 -8.47 -16.90 6.11
N ILE A 282 -7.84 -15.75 6.33
CA ILE A 282 -6.39 -15.60 6.23
C ILE A 282 -5.73 -16.51 7.28
N LYS A 283 -4.88 -17.40 6.80
CA LYS A 283 -4.10 -18.34 7.60
C LYS A 283 -2.62 -18.03 7.46
N ILE A 284 -1.95 -17.88 8.60
CA ILE A 284 -0.50 -17.68 8.67
C ILE A 284 0.18 -18.93 9.22
N THR A 285 1.23 -19.35 8.53
CA THR A 285 2.22 -20.30 9.05
C THR A 285 3.53 -19.54 9.21
N LEU A 286 4.09 -19.52 10.43
CA LEU A 286 5.37 -18.86 10.69
C LEU A 286 6.55 -19.75 10.26
N PRO A 287 7.70 -19.16 9.90
CA PRO A 287 8.94 -19.91 9.75
C PRO A 287 9.27 -20.74 11.00
N VAL A 288 9.73 -21.96 10.81
CA VAL A 288 10.21 -22.84 11.88
C VAL A 288 11.67 -22.53 12.23
N THR A 289 12.45 -22.13 11.23
CA THR A 289 13.87 -21.78 11.38
C THR A 289 14.15 -20.37 10.86
N LYS A 290 15.24 -19.76 11.33
CA LYS A 290 15.72 -18.48 10.81
C LYS A 290 16.56 -18.70 9.55
N TYR A 291 16.44 -17.80 8.59
CA TYR A 291 17.36 -17.74 7.46
C TYR A 291 18.64 -16.98 7.87
N THR A 292 19.80 -17.50 7.47
CA THR A 292 21.09 -16.83 7.71
C THR A 292 21.59 -16.26 6.39
N ALA A 293 21.67 -14.93 6.30
CA ALA A 293 22.22 -14.25 5.12
C ALA A 293 23.74 -14.47 5.00
N GLU A 294 24.21 -14.66 3.78
CA GLU A 294 25.64 -14.88 3.50
C GLU A 294 26.43 -13.57 3.48
N ASN A 295 25.83 -12.50 2.93
CA ASN A 295 26.45 -11.17 2.82
C ASN A 295 25.40 -10.07 3.11
N PRO A 296 25.03 -9.89 4.39
CA PRO A 296 23.95 -8.97 4.76
C PRO A 296 24.35 -7.51 4.50
N LEU A 297 23.38 -6.73 4.03
CA LEU A 297 23.39 -5.27 4.07
C LEU A 297 23.22 -4.79 5.52
N SER A 298 23.54 -3.52 5.79
CA SER A 298 23.35 -2.93 7.12
C SER A 298 21.87 -2.71 7.42
N ARG A 299 21.34 -3.45 8.40
CA ARG A 299 19.96 -3.26 8.91
C ARG A 299 19.79 -1.88 9.54
N GLU A 300 20.81 -1.37 10.20
CA GLU A 300 20.80 -0.06 10.85
C GLU A 300 20.69 1.06 9.83
N GLU A 301 21.50 1.02 8.75
CA GLU A 301 21.41 1.99 7.65
C GLU A 301 20.06 1.93 6.96
N TYR A 302 19.50 0.74 6.76
CA TYR A 302 18.19 0.59 6.14
C TYR A 302 17.06 1.12 7.02
N THR A 303 17.16 0.91 8.34
CA THR A 303 16.20 1.43 9.32
C THR A 303 16.25 2.96 9.36
N ALA A 304 17.45 3.56 9.36
CA ALA A 304 17.62 5.01 9.27
C ALA A 304 17.06 5.57 7.94
N TRP A 305 17.31 4.88 6.82
CA TRP A 305 16.75 5.22 5.52
C TRP A 305 15.22 5.13 5.51
N LEU A 306 14.61 4.10 6.10
CA LEU A 306 13.15 3.97 6.25
C LEU A 306 12.56 5.12 7.07
N GLY A 307 13.26 5.57 8.12
CA GLY A 307 12.88 6.76 8.87
C GLY A 307 12.79 7.99 7.99
N ASN A 308 13.76 8.21 7.10
CA ASN A 308 13.73 9.30 6.13
C ASN A 308 12.67 9.09 5.04
N TYR A 309 12.47 7.86 4.59
CA TYR A 309 11.44 7.51 3.62
C TYR A 309 10.04 7.89 4.10
N ILE A 310 9.74 7.65 5.38
CA ILE A 310 8.51 8.07 6.05
C ILE A 310 8.33 9.59 6.05
N LYS A 311 9.40 10.37 6.28
CA LYS A 311 9.37 11.84 6.24
C LYS A 311 8.92 12.37 4.87
N PHE A 312 9.36 11.74 3.78
CA PHE A 312 8.93 12.15 2.43
C PHE A 312 7.43 11.93 2.19
N TYR A 313 6.86 10.83 2.68
CA TYR A 313 5.41 10.64 2.64
C TYR A 313 4.68 11.67 3.49
N LEU A 314 5.18 11.99 4.69
CA LEU A 314 4.56 13.02 5.55
C LEU A 314 4.58 14.41 4.89
N ILE A 315 5.69 14.82 4.29
CA ILE A 315 5.79 16.11 3.60
C ILE A 315 4.81 16.23 2.41
N SER A 316 4.39 15.11 1.82
CA SER A 316 3.42 15.12 0.71
C SER A 316 2.03 15.66 1.09
N ASN A 317 1.75 15.86 2.38
CA ASN A 317 0.54 16.54 2.85
C ASN A 317 0.58 18.06 2.58
N LEU A 318 1.76 18.63 2.33
CA LEU A 318 1.92 20.05 2.01
C LEU A 318 1.57 20.33 0.54
N THR A 319 1.25 21.59 0.23
CA THR A 319 1.34 22.12 -1.14
C THR A 319 2.77 22.50 -1.48
N ASN A 320 3.07 22.74 -2.76
CA ASN A 320 4.38 23.26 -3.16
C ASN A 320 4.70 24.61 -2.49
N ASP A 321 3.71 25.49 -2.32
CA ASP A 321 3.91 26.79 -1.69
C ASP A 321 4.15 26.64 -0.18
N GLU A 322 3.38 25.77 0.49
CA GLU A 322 3.58 25.45 1.90
C GLU A 322 4.95 24.80 2.16
N LEU A 323 5.41 23.91 1.27
CA LEU A 323 6.73 23.28 1.35
C LEU A 323 7.87 24.29 1.14
N LYS A 324 7.76 25.16 0.13
CA LYS A 324 8.73 26.24 -0.10
C LYS A 324 8.80 27.19 1.09
N GLN A 325 7.66 27.57 1.64
CA GLN A 325 7.59 28.44 2.81
C GLN A 325 8.21 27.75 4.03
N PHE A 326 7.94 26.46 4.25
CA PHE A 326 8.52 25.71 5.36
C PHE A 326 10.05 25.59 5.24
N TYR A 327 10.54 25.36 4.03
CA TYR A 327 11.97 25.38 3.74
C TYR A 327 12.59 26.76 4.03
N LEU A 328 11.99 27.84 3.52
CA LEU A 328 12.46 29.21 3.70
C LEU A 328 12.51 29.61 5.18
N GLU A 329 11.47 29.28 5.95
CA GLU A 329 11.40 29.50 7.40
C GLU A 329 12.52 28.76 8.15
N SER A 330 12.93 27.60 7.66
CA SER A 330 13.93 26.74 8.31
C SER A 330 15.36 27.04 7.88
N LYS A 331 15.58 27.49 6.64
CA LYS A 331 16.91 27.66 6.03
C LYS A 331 17.29 29.11 5.75
N GLY A 332 16.32 30.01 5.70
CA GLY A 332 16.54 31.41 5.34
C GLY A 332 16.84 31.65 3.85
N GLU A 333 16.72 30.62 3.01
CA GLU A 333 16.94 30.68 1.56
C GLU A 333 15.85 29.90 0.81
N GLU A 334 15.75 30.09 -0.51
CA GLU A 334 14.80 29.39 -1.36
C GLU A 334 15.38 28.07 -1.90
N ILE A 335 14.49 27.12 -2.21
CA ILE A 335 14.86 25.84 -2.86
C ILE A 335 15.31 26.13 -4.30
N ASN A 336 16.55 25.79 -4.64
CA ASN A 336 17.11 26.04 -5.97
C ASN A 336 17.19 24.76 -6.82
N LYS A 337 17.45 23.61 -6.19
CA LYS A 337 17.60 22.31 -6.85
C LYS A 337 17.03 21.18 -6.01
N GLU A 338 16.74 20.04 -6.66
CA GLU A 338 16.16 18.85 -6.01
C GLU A 338 16.96 18.38 -4.79
N SER A 339 18.30 18.47 -4.83
CA SER A 339 19.14 18.07 -3.70
C SER A 339 18.89 18.91 -2.44
N ASP A 340 18.47 20.17 -2.59
CA ASP A 340 18.19 21.04 -1.44
C ASP A 340 16.96 20.54 -0.68
N LEU A 341 15.92 20.12 -1.42
CA LEU A 341 14.74 19.49 -0.85
C LEU A 341 15.12 18.19 -0.15
N VAL A 342 15.87 17.31 -0.82
CA VAL A 342 16.30 16.03 -0.22
C VAL A 342 17.04 16.29 1.09
N SER A 343 18.11 17.10 1.07
CA SER A 343 18.87 17.43 2.28
C SER A 343 18.00 18.00 3.39
N PHE A 344 17.07 18.90 3.06
CA PHE A 344 16.13 19.43 4.03
C PHE A 344 15.28 18.35 4.70
N VAL A 345 14.66 17.45 3.93
CA VAL A 345 13.84 16.36 4.50
C VAL A 345 14.67 15.43 5.39
N LEU A 346 15.90 15.13 5.01
CA LEU A 346 16.78 14.26 5.81
C LEU A 346 17.13 14.87 7.17
N GLU A 347 17.31 16.19 7.21
CA GLU A 347 17.67 16.93 8.43
C GLU A 347 16.48 17.22 9.35
N LEU A 348 15.25 17.15 8.85
CA LEU A 348 14.06 17.37 9.66
C LEU A 348 13.82 16.21 10.63
N GLU A 349 13.41 16.53 11.86
CA GLU A 349 12.78 15.57 12.76
C GLU A 349 11.35 15.28 12.30
N THR A 350 10.88 14.04 12.50
CA THR A 350 9.52 13.62 12.12
C THR A 350 8.46 14.51 12.77
N GLU A 351 8.65 14.85 14.05
CA GLU A 351 7.77 15.70 14.85
C GLU A 351 7.63 17.11 14.26
N ALA A 352 8.70 17.67 13.70
CA ALA A 352 8.64 19.00 13.07
C ALA A 352 7.71 18.99 11.85
N ILE A 353 7.71 17.91 11.07
CA ILE A 353 6.79 17.74 9.93
C ILE A 353 5.36 17.55 10.43
N LEU A 354 5.16 16.74 11.47
CA LEU A 354 3.83 16.47 12.04
C LEU A 354 3.19 17.73 12.65
N GLU A 355 3.97 18.60 13.31
CA GLU A 355 3.50 19.92 13.77
C GLU A 355 3.14 20.83 12.59
N LYS A 356 3.93 20.83 11.52
CA LYS A 356 3.58 21.61 10.32
C LYS A 356 2.26 21.14 9.72
N ILE A 357 2.05 19.83 9.58
CA ILE A 357 0.78 19.25 9.10
C ILE A 357 -0.38 19.64 10.03
N LYS A 358 -0.15 19.69 11.34
CA LYS A 358 -1.16 20.08 12.34
C LYS A 358 -1.63 21.52 12.20
N SER A 359 -0.75 22.39 11.72
CA SER A 359 -1.05 23.81 11.50
C SER A 359 -1.86 24.10 10.23
N LEU A 360 -2.10 23.09 9.38
CA LEU A 360 -2.91 23.16 8.16
C LEU A 360 -4.42 22.95 8.43
#